data_AF-A0A2V8MXU1-F1
#
_entry.id   AF-A0A2V8MXU1-F1
#
_cell.length_a   1.000
_cell.length_b   1.000
_cell.length_c   1.000
_cell.angle_alpha   90.00
_cell.angle_beta   90.00
_cell.angle_gamma   90.00
#
_symmetry.space_group_name_H-M   'P 1'
#
loop_
_entity.id
_entity.type
_entity.pdbx_description
1 polymer ?
#
loop_
_entity_poly.entity_id
_entity_poly.type
_entity_poly.pdbx_seq_one_letter_code
_entity_poly.pdbx_strand_id
1 'polypeptide(L)' 'MEHFFRCPNCGEQISIVLDMSVRSQTYIEDCEVCCRPIQIRYVVHHDDIVEFQAQTAK' A
#
# COMPACT_ATOMS: atom_id res chain seq x y z
N MET A 1 -3.48 -10.46 -0.90
CA MET A 1 -3.01 -10.46 -2.31
C MET A 1 -1.76 -9.60 -2.39
N GLU A 2 -0.72 -10.01 -3.12
CA GLU A 2 0.46 -9.17 -3.36
C GLU A 2 0.13 -8.04 -4.35
N HIS A 3 0.52 -6.81 -4.01
CA HIS A 3 0.31 -5.62 -4.83
C HIS A 3 1.62 -4.86 -5.01
N PHE A 4 1.98 -4.55 -6.26
CA PHE A 4 3.21 -3.87 -6.63
C PHE A 4 2.96 -2.39 -6.91
N PHE A 5 3.78 -1.52 -6.32
CA PHE A 5 3.71 -0.08 -6.55
C PHE A 5 5.09 0.57 -6.39
N ARG A 6 5.19 1.85 -6.75
CA ARG A 6 6.43 2.63 -6.55
C ARG A 6 6.38 3.37 -5.23
N CYS A 7 7.43 3.22 -4.42
CA CYS A 7 7.57 3.92 -3.16
C CYS A 7 7.56 5.45 -3.39
N PRO A 8 6.68 6.21 -2.71
CA PRO A 8 6.62 7.67 -2.86
C PRO A 8 7.83 8.40 -2.26
N ASN A 9 8.65 7.70 -1.45
CA ASN A 9 9.81 8.27 -0.79
C ASN A 9 11.11 8.14 -1.61
N CYS A 10 11.39 6.97 -2.20
CA CYS A 10 12.63 6.69 -2.96
C CYS A 10 12.41 6.37 -4.44
N GLY A 11 11.18 6.09 -4.88
CA GLY A 11 10.84 5.79 -6.28
C GLY A 11 11.04 4.33 -6.70
N GLU A 12 11.60 3.49 -5.84
CA GLU A 12 11.81 2.06 -6.07
C GLU A 12 10.49 1.30 -6.18
N GLN A 13 10.48 0.24 -7.00
CA GLN A 13 9.33 -0.66 -7.10
C GLN A 13 9.39 -1.67 -5.95
N ILE A 14 8.33 -1.71 -5.15
CA ILE A 14 8.19 -2.61 -3.99
C ILE A 14 6.85 -3.33 -4.05
N SER A 15 6.69 -4.37 -3.24
CA SER A 15 5.42 -5.10 -3.08
C SER A 15 4.95 -5.15 -1.64
N ILE A 16 3.63 -5.17 -1.45
CA ILE A 16 2.99 -5.35 -0.14
C ILE A 16 1.89 -6.40 -0.23
N VAL A 17 1.54 -6.98 0.91
CA VAL A 17 0.43 -7.94 1.01
C VAL A 17 -0.81 -7.22 1.53
N LEU A 18 -1.84 -7.12 0.70
CA LEU A 18 -3.12 -6.52 1.06
C LEU A 18 -4.10 -7.58 1.59
N ASP A 19 -4.79 -7.23 2.68
CA ASP A 19 -5.83 -8.05 3.29
C ASP A 19 -7.18 -7.81 2.60
N MET A 20 -7.58 -8.77 1.76
CA MET A 20 -8.84 -8.68 1.01
C MET A 20 -10.08 -8.92 1.87
N SER A 21 -9.92 -9.35 3.14
CA SER A 21 -11.05 -9.61 4.05
C SER A 21 -11.70 -8.33 4.59
N VAL A 22 -11.03 -7.18 4.43
CA VAL A 22 -11.48 -5.88 4.93
C VAL A 22 -11.90 -4.98 3.76
N ARG A 23 -13.09 -4.38 3.85
CA ARG A 23 -13.64 -3.51 2.78
C ARG A 23 -12.79 -2.28 2.50
N SER A 24 -12.20 -1.70 3.54
CA SER A 24 -11.35 -0.51 3.42
C SER A 24 -10.35 -0.49 4.56
N GLN A 25 -9.10 -0.22 4.25
CA GLN A 25 -8.07 -0.14 5.28
C GLN A 25 -7.17 1.08 5.03
N THR A 26 -6.65 1.62 6.11
CA THR A 26 -5.57 2.62 6.07
C THR A 26 -4.58 2.28 7.17
N TYR A 27 -3.32 2.15 6.81
CA TYR A 27 -2.26 1.77 7.73
C TYR A 27 -0.92 2.33 7.25
N ILE A 28 0.08 2.28 8.12
CA ILE A 28 1.45 2.70 7.80
C ILE A 28 2.30 1.45 7.66
N GLU A 29 3.09 1.42 6.59
CA GLU A 29 4.05 0.37 6.30
C GLU A 29 5.37 1.04 5.86
N ASP A 30 6.50 0.50 6.31
CA ASP A 30 7.80 1.04 5.93
C ASP A 30 8.25 0.49 4.59
N CYS A 31 8.86 1.33 3.76
CA CYS A 31 9.49 0.87 2.53
C CYS A 31 10.62 -0.12 2.82
N GLU A 32 10.58 -1.31 2.22
CA GLU A 32 11.63 -2.34 2.34
C GLU A 32 13.01 -1.90 1.82
N VAL A 33 13.07 -0.86 0.98
CA VAL A 33 14.31 -0.35 0.40
C VAL A 33 14.88 0.83 1.17
N CYS A 34 14.07 1.86 1.45
CA CYS A 34 14.55 3.10 2.06
C CYS A 34 14.13 3.29 3.53
N CYS A 35 13.39 2.34 4.11
CA CYS A 35 12.91 2.35 5.50
C CYS A 35 12.14 3.62 5.90
N ARG A 36 11.51 4.30 4.93
CA ARG A 36 10.68 5.50 5.19
C ARG A 36 9.21 5.10 5.22
N PRO A 37 8.42 5.67 6.14
CA PRO A 37 7.04 5.27 6.31
C PRO A 37 6.17 5.71 5.13
N ILE A 38 5.28 4.81 4.71
CA ILE A 38 4.31 5.00 3.65
C ILE A 38 2.93 4.77 4.26
N GLN A 39 2.03 5.74 4.09
CA GLN A 39 0.62 5.52 4.40
C GLN A 39 -0.03 4.84 3.20
N ILE A 40 -0.53 3.63 3.41
CA ILE A 40 -1.27 2.85 2.43
C ILE A 40 -2.75 2.97 2.73
N ARG A 41 -3.56 3.25 1.69
CA ARG A 41 -5.02 3.22 1.74
C ARG A 41 -5.54 2.43 0.55
N TYR A 42 -6.46 1.51 0.79
CA TYR A 42 -7.10 0.75 -0.28
C TYR A 42 -8.55 0.40 0.05
N VAL A 43 -9.33 0.13 -0.99
CA VAL A 43 -10.74 -0.30 -0.92
C VAL A 43 -10.92 -1.56 -1.72
N VAL A 44 -11.60 -2.54 -1.13
CA VAL A 44 -11.91 -3.84 -1.71
C VAL A 44 -13.41 -3.95 -1.97
N HIS A 45 -13.77 -4.41 -3.15
CA HIS A 45 -15.15 -4.64 -3.56
C HIS A 45 -15.23 -5.91 -4.43
N HIS A 46 -16.05 -6.89 -4.02
CA HIS A 46 -16.16 -8.20 -4.68
C HIS A 46 -14.79 -8.87 -4.94
N ASP A 47 -13.93 -8.91 -3.91
CA ASP A 47 -12.58 -9.48 -3.97
C ASP A 47 -11.60 -8.78 -4.93
N ASP A 48 -11.96 -7.61 -5.47
CA ASP A 48 -11.08 -6.76 -6.29
C ASP A 48 -10.71 -5.47 -5.56
N ILE A 49 -9.48 -4.98 -5.79
CA ILE A 49 -9.04 -3.67 -5.32
C ILE A 49 -9.54 -2.61 -6.30
N VAL A 50 -10.50 -1.80 -5.86
CA VAL A 50 -11.08 -0.72 -6.68
C VAL A 50 -10.39 0.62 -6.48
N GLU A 51 -9.72 0.80 -5.34
CA GLU A 51 -8.94 1.99 -5.03
C GLU A 51 -7.65 1.59 -4.31
N PHE A 52 -6.54 2.21 -4.71
CA PHE A 52 -5.24 2.06 -4.05
C PHE A 52 -4.51 3.39 -4.04
N GLN A 53 -3.97 3.77 -2.87
CA GLN A 53 -3.17 4.97 -2.68
C GLN A 53 -1.98 4.66 -1.77
N ALA A 54 -0.81 5.10 -2.19
CA ALA A 54 0.42 5.08 -1.41
C ALA A 54 1.00 6.48 -1.37
N GLN A 55 1.12 7.06 -0.17
CA GLN A 55 1.63 8.42 0.02
C GLN A 55 2.65 8.46 1.16
N THR A 56 3.51 9.47 1.17
CA THR A 56 4.46 9.67 2.27
C THR A 56 3.69 9.88 3.57
N ALA A 57 3.95 9.06 4.59
CA ALA A 57 3.44 9.33 5.93
C ALA A 57 4.23 10.51 6.52
N LYS A 58 3.53 11.50 7.06
CA LYS A 58 4.14 12.62 7.78
C LYS A 58 4.32 12.28 9.24
#